data_AF-A0A969T8S9-F1
#
_entry.id   AF-A0A969T8S9-F1
#
_cell.length_a   1.000
_cell.length_b   1.000
_cell.length_c   1.000
_cell.angle_alpha   90.00
_cell.angle_beta   90.00
_cell.angle_gamma   90.00
#
_symmetry.space_group_name_H-M   'P 1'
#
loop_
_entity.id
_entity.type
_entity.pdbx_description
1 polymer ?
#
loop_
_entity_poly.entity_id
_entity_poly.type
_entity_poly.pdbx_seq_one_letter_code
_entity_poly.pdbx_strand_id
1 'polypeptide(L)' 'MFNTDFCTKIVTGAVTDSDGEPLPGVNVIAKDIVGIGTITDLEGSYSLEVPSDATSLVFPLLE' A
#
# COMPACT_ATOMS: atom_id res chain seq x y z
N MET A 1 25.78 8.65 18.83
CA MET A 1 24.74 9.20 17.93
C MET A 1 24.16 8.02 17.18
N PHE A 2 22.89 7.69 17.43
CA PHE A 2 22.19 6.68 16.63
C PHE A 2 21.75 7.36 15.34
N ASN A 3 22.34 6.98 14.21
CA ASN A 3 21.85 7.41 12.90
C ASN A 3 20.70 6.47 12.55
N THR A 4 19.47 6.88 12.86
CA THR A 4 18.28 6.17 12.40
C THR A 4 17.97 6.70 11.01
N ASP A 5 18.64 6.16 10.00
CA ASP A 5 18.21 6.35 8.60
C ASP A 5 16.86 5.63 8.44
N PHE A 6 15.78 6.40 8.51
CA PHE A 6 14.46 5.90 8.09
C PHE A 6 14.48 5.80 6.56
N CYS A 7 15.06 4.71 6.03
CA CYS A 7 15.01 4.42 4.61
C CYS A 7 13.57 4.04 4.25
N THR A 8 12.85 4.97 3.64
CA THR A 8 11.52 4.69 3.10
C THR A 8 11.65 3.98 1.76
N LYS A 9 10.72 3.07 1.51
CA LYS A 9 10.52 2.36 0.26
C LYS A 9 9.18 2.78 -0.29
N ILE A 10 9.14 3.10 -1.57
CA ILE A 10 7.89 3.36 -2.28
C ILE A 10 7.46 2.03 -2.89
N VAL A 11 6.31 1.53 -2.46
CA VAL A 11 5.67 0.36 -3.04
C VAL A 11 4.57 0.85 -3.98
N THR A 12 4.68 0.47 -5.24
CA THR A 12 3.66 0.75 -6.24
C THR A 12 3.08 -0.55 -6.77
N GLY A 13 1.82 -0.50 -7.19
CA GLY A 13 1.14 -1.63 -7.80
C GLY A 13 -0.24 -1.24 -8.31
N ALA A 14 -0.97 -2.23 -8.80
CA ALA A 14 -2.36 -2.08 -9.17
C ALA A 14 -3.19 -3.19 -8.52
N VAL A 15 -4.40 -2.85 -8.10
CA VAL A 15 -5.40 -3.79 -7.60
C VAL A 15 -6.39 -4.03 -8.72
N THR A 16 -6.55 -5.29 -9.08
CA THR A 16 -7.48 -5.75 -10.12
C THR A 16 -8.37 -6.86 -9.57
N ASP A 17 -9.57 -6.99 -10.14
CA ASP A 17 -10.46 -8.12 -9.86
C ASP A 17 -9.98 -9.40 -10.56
N SER A 18 -10.72 -10.50 -10.36
CA SER A 18 -10.51 -11.80 -10.98
C SER A 18 -10.60 -11.75 -12.52
N ASP A 19 -11.42 -10.84 -13.05
CA ASP A 19 -11.53 -10.58 -14.49
C ASP A 19 -10.41 -9.66 -15.04
N GLY A 20 -9.54 -9.16 -14.17
CA GLY A 20 -8.43 -8.26 -14.53
C GLY A 20 -8.84 -6.79 -14.65
N GLU A 21 -10.07 -6.44 -14.27
CA GLU A 21 -10.53 -5.04 -14.25
C GLU A 21 -9.94 -4.29 -13.04
N PRO A 22 -9.46 -3.05 -13.23
CA PRO A 22 -8.91 -2.26 -12.13
C PRO A 22 -9.97 -1.91 -11.09
N LEU A 23 -9.62 -2.01 -9.81
CA LEU A 23 -10.51 -1.72 -8.69
C LEU A 23 -10.14 -0.38 -8.03
N PRO A 24 -10.86 0.70 -8.34
CA PRO A 24 -10.66 2.00 -7.70
C PRO A 24 -11.30 2.05 -6.31
N GLY A 25 -10.70 2.83 -5.41
CA GLY A 25 -11.24 3.03 -4.05
C GLY A 25 -10.93 1.91 -3.06
N VAL A 26 -9.99 1.02 -3.38
CA VAL A 26 -9.52 -0.03 -2.48
C VAL A 26 -8.50 0.54 -1.50
N ASN A 27 -8.68 0.24 -0.22
CA ASN A 27 -7.73 0.62 0.81
C ASN A 27 -6.51 -0.31 0.78
N VAL A 28 -5.31 0.28 0.78
CA VAL A 28 -4.03 -0.42 0.88
C VAL A 28 -3.35 0.03 2.17
N ILE A 29 -3.17 -0.89 3.12
CA ILE A 29 -2.67 -0.55 4.46
C ILE A 29 -1.40 -1.35 4.73
N ALA A 30 -0.37 -0.70 5.28
CA ALA A 30 0.82 -1.40 5.76
C ALA A 30 0.48 -2.13 7.07
N LYS A 31 0.53 -3.47 7.07
CA LYS A 31 0.08 -4.30 8.20
C LYS A 31 0.78 -3.97 9.51
N ASP A 32 2.08 -3.75 9.40
CA ASP A 32 2.97 -3.61 10.55
C ASP A 32 3.03 -2.17 11.07
N ILE A 33 2.36 -1.22 10.39
CA ILE A 33 2.52 0.20 10.68
C ILE A 33 1.17 0.91 10.70
N VAL A 34 0.76 1.23 11.92
CA VAL A 34 -0.48 1.96 12.16
C VAL A 34 -0.39 3.36 11.58
N GLY A 35 -1.37 3.74 10.76
CA GLY A 35 -1.47 5.08 10.16
C GLY A 35 -0.82 5.22 8.79
N ILE A 36 -0.16 4.19 8.27
CA ILE A 36 0.35 4.18 6.88
C ILE A 36 -0.62 3.38 6.01
N GLY A 37 -1.31 4.10 5.13
CA GLY A 37 -2.18 3.52 4.11
C GLY A 37 -2.42 4.49 2.96
N THR A 38 -2.88 3.96 1.85
CA THR A 38 -3.24 4.70 0.64
C THR A 38 -4.52 4.10 0.04
N ILE A 39 -5.10 4.78 -0.94
CA ILE A 39 -6.32 4.34 -1.63
C ILE A 39 -5.97 4.22 -3.11
N THR A 40 -6.49 3.20 -3.78
CA THR A 40 -6.28 3.06 -5.23
C THR A 40 -7.02 4.13 -6.03
N ASP A 41 -6.36 4.64 -7.07
CA ASP A 41 -6.91 5.59 -8.03
C ASP A 41 -7.92 4.93 -9.00
N LEU A 42 -8.48 5.71 -9.94
CA LEU A 42 -9.45 5.26 -10.94
C LEU A 42 -8.96 4.07 -11.80
N GLU A 43 -7.66 3.94 -11.98
CA GLU A 43 -7.01 2.83 -12.70
C GLU A 43 -6.61 1.67 -11.78
N GLY A 44 -7.09 1.64 -10.54
CA GLY A 44 -6.74 0.62 -9.54
C GLY A 44 -5.29 0.70 -9.06
N SER A 45 -4.53 1.71 -9.50
CA SER A 45 -3.14 1.90 -9.14
C SER A 45 -3.00 2.49 -7.74
N TYR A 46 -1.96 2.09 -7.01
CA TYR A 46 -1.61 2.64 -5.71
C TYR A 46 -0.11 2.95 -5.63
N SER A 47 0.21 3.93 -4.79
CA SER A 47 1.57 4.24 -4.38
C SER A 47 1.58 4.47 -2.88
N LEU A 48 2.38 3.68 -2.15
CA LEU A 48 2.48 3.74 -0.70
C LEU A 48 3.94 3.85 -0.30
N GLU A 49 4.28 4.93 0.39
CA GLU A 49 5.58 5.08 1.03
C GLU A 49 5.54 4.40 2.40
N VAL A 50 6.37 3.36 2.57
CA VAL A 50 6.50 2.60 3.80
C VAL A 50 7.95 2.61 4.26
N PRO A 51 8.26 2.68 5.57
CA PRO A 51 9.62 2.48 6.04
C PRO A 51 10.10 1.07 5.73
N SER A 52 11.42 0.88 5.64
CA SER A 52 12.07 -0.37 5.26
C SER A 52 11.71 -1.59 6.11
N ASP A 53 11.20 -1.38 7.32
CA ASP A 53 10.71 -2.42 8.24
C ASP A 53 9.31 -2.94 7.91
N ALA A 54 8.57 -2.29 7.01
CA ALA A 54 7.28 -2.79 6.56
C ALA A 54 7.48 -4.06 5.72
N THR A 55 6.94 -5.19 6.18
CA THR A 55 7.11 -6.48 5.47
C THR A 55 5.85 -6.94 4.75
N SER A 56 4.69 -6.44 5.17
CA SER A 56 3.39 -6.93 4.68
C SER A 56 2.41 -5.79 4.40
N LEU A 57 1.73 -5.87 3.26
CA LEU A 57 0.58 -5.03 2.92
C LEU A 57 -0.72 -5.82 3.08
N VAL A 58 -1.76 -5.16 3.57
CA VAL A 58 -3.12 -5.70 3.69
C VAL A 58 -4.04 -4.90 2.77
N PHE A 59 -4.84 -5.63 2.02
CA PHE A 59 -5.88 -5.10 1.16
C PHE A 59 -7.22 -5.54 1.76
N PRO A 60 -7.79 -4.81 2.73
CA PRO A 60 -9.15 -5.07 3.17
C PRO A 60 -10.09 -4.73 2.00
N LEU A 61 -10.44 -5.73 1.21
CA LEU A 61 -11.55 -5.62 0.27
C LEU A 61 -12.80 -5.31 1.11
N LEU A 62 -13.47 -4.20 0.81
CA LEU A 62 -14.83 -3.97 1.29
C LEU A 62 -15.73 -4.71 0.31
N GLU A 63 -16.32 -5.83 0.75
CA GLU A 63 -17.45 -6.48 0.05
C GLU A 63 -18.69 -5.58 0.02
#